data_AF-A0A947WCN4-F1
#
_entry.id   AF-A0A947WCN4-F1
#
_cell.length_a   1.000
_cell.length_b   1.000
_cell.length_c   1.000
_cell.angle_alpha   90.00
_cell.angle_beta   90.00
_cell.angle_gamma   90.00
#
_symmetry.space_group_name_H-M   'P 1'
#
loop_
_entity.id
_entity.type
_entity.pdbx_description
1 polymer ?
#
loop_
_entity_poly.entity_id
_entity_poly.type
_entity_poly.pdbx_seq_one_letter_code
_entity_poly.pdbx_strand_id
1 'polypeptide(L)'
;MKLMRLTATILLLMFVVATVGTLIAQEVARPEPQPIAGSDGELPGETPAIPPSEQSTNDVVALPIDLPEVEQGEPAESEKPGAPGFLEPAIEDSVPASSPVKEPCVVEATYFHNTSRCVTCLKIEGDAKAIVEAEFADQIATGKLRWVTINMEDERAYISQYGLVSPSLVLIRKVGDEVAEWVLLEETWGLVRSTTRYSAYIIDSFSTFLESCP
;
A
#
# COMPACT_ATOMS: atom_id res chain seq x y z
N MET A 1 29.30 -27.33 34.38
CA MET A 1 28.39 -26.78 33.34
C MET A 1 27.96 -25.33 33.57
N LYS A 2 27.56 -24.90 34.78
CA LYS A 2 27.17 -23.49 35.05
C LYS A 2 28.33 -22.48 34.86
N LEU A 3 29.54 -22.85 35.28
CA LEU A 3 30.74 -22.01 35.16
C LEU A 3 31.14 -21.74 33.69
N MET A 4 30.99 -22.75 32.83
CA MET A 4 31.33 -22.68 31.40
C MET A 4 30.32 -21.85 30.59
N ARG A 5 29.05 -21.83 31.03
CA ARG A 5 28.02 -20.95 30.47
C ARG A 5 28.26 -19.50 30.85
N LEU A 6 28.72 -19.23 32.08
CA LEU A 6 29.06 -17.89 32.56
C LEU A 6 30.28 -17.31 31.83
N THR A 7 31.32 -18.11 31.60
CA THR A 7 32.51 -17.67 30.84
C THR A 7 32.18 -17.38 29.38
N ALA A 8 31.29 -18.17 28.76
CA ALA A 8 30.85 -17.95 27.39
C ALA A 8 30.02 -16.66 27.25
N THR A 9 29.13 -16.35 28.20
CA THR A 9 28.39 -15.07 28.17
C THR A 9 29.29 -13.88 28.42
N ILE A 10 30.28 -13.97 29.33
CA ILE A 10 31.23 -12.87 29.55
C ILE A 10 32.07 -12.61 28.29
N LEU A 11 32.56 -13.66 27.63
CA LEU A 11 33.30 -13.54 26.36
C LEU A 11 32.43 -12.94 25.24
N LEU A 12 31.17 -13.37 25.13
CA LEU A 12 30.22 -12.83 24.16
C LEU A 12 29.97 -11.33 24.42
N LEU A 13 29.74 -10.94 25.68
CA LEU A 13 29.51 -9.55 26.05
C LEU A 13 30.73 -8.68 25.77
N MET A 14 31.94 -9.17 26.08
CA MET A 14 33.19 -8.48 25.76
C MET A 14 33.37 -8.30 24.24
N PHE A 15 33.01 -9.31 23.44
CA PHE A 15 33.10 -9.23 21.98
C PHE A 15 32.10 -8.21 21.41
N VAL A 16 30.85 -8.20 21.90
CA VAL A 16 29.82 -7.24 21.48
C VAL A 16 30.21 -5.80 21.86
N VAL A 17 30.76 -5.58 23.06
CA VAL A 17 31.22 -4.25 23.48
C VAL A 17 32.40 -3.78 22.64
N ALA A 18 33.34 -4.66 22.31
CA ALA A 18 34.49 -4.33 21.45
C ALA A 18 34.05 -3.96 20.03
N THR A 19 33.12 -4.72 19.42
CA THR A 19 32.65 -4.44 18.05
C THR A 19 31.85 -3.15 17.96
N VAL A 20 30.94 -2.91 18.91
CA VAL A 20 30.16 -1.65 18.98
C VAL A 20 31.10 -0.46 19.25
N GLY A 21 32.08 -0.61 20.14
CA GLY A 21 33.09 0.43 20.40
C GLY A 21 33.90 0.81 19.15
N THR A 22 34.29 -0.18 18.34
CA THR A 22 35.00 0.09 17.08
C THR A 22 34.12 0.75 16.01
N LEU A 23 32.82 0.44 15.96
CA LEU A 23 31.87 1.06 15.03
C LEU A 23 31.66 2.55 15.34
N ILE A 24 31.57 2.91 16.63
CA ILE A 24 31.42 4.32 17.05
C ILE A 24 32.68 5.12 16.70
N ALA A 25 33.87 4.53 16.81
CA ALA A 25 35.12 5.20 16.45
C ALA A 25 35.23 5.49 14.94
N GLN A 26 34.58 4.70 14.08
CA GLN A 26 34.62 4.91 12.63
C GLN A 26 33.73 6.08 12.16
N GLU A 27 32.65 6.40 12.87
CA GLU A 27 31.74 7.50 12.46
C GLU A 27 32.32 8.90 12.79
N VAL A 28 33.14 9.02 13.83
CA VAL A 28 33.77 10.30 14.24
C VAL A 28 34.94 10.70 13.33
N ALA A 29 35.49 9.76 12.56
CA ALA A 29 36.66 9.98 11.72
C ALA A 29 36.32 10.45 10.28
N ARG A 30 35.08 10.89 9.98
CA ARG A 30 34.78 11.50 8.68
C ARG A 30 35.50 12.85 8.60
N PRO A 31 36.54 13.02 7.75
CA PRO A 31 37.22 14.30 7.62
C PRO A 31 36.26 15.35 7.03
N GLU A 32 36.34 16.57 7.54
CA GLU A 32 35.55 17.71 7.05
C GLU A 32 35.68 17.87 5.52
N PRO A 33 34.60 18.22 4.81
CA PRO A 33 34.71 18.57 3.40
C PRO A 33 35.52 19.86 3.28
N GLN A 34 36.62 19.78 2.53
CA GLN A 34 37.49 20.92 2.23
C GLN A 34 36.72 22.04 1.52
N PRO A 35 37.02 23.32 1.80
CA PRO A 35 36.36 24.44 1.16
C PRO A 35 36.77 24.50 -0.32
N ILE A 36 35.78 24.44 -1.20
CA ILE A 36 35.93 24.66 -2.64
C ILE A 36 36.47 26.08 -2.86
N ALA A 37 37.70 26.16 -3.34
CA ALA A 37 38.36 27.40 -3.72
C ALA A 37 37.55 28.11 -4.82
N GLY A 38 37.20 29.36 -4.55
CA GLY A 38 36.59 30.27 -5.51
C GLY A 38 37.53 30.49 -6.69
N SER A 39 36.99 30.30 -7.90
CA SER A 39 37.56 30.80 -9.13
C SER A 39 36.70 31.98 -9.55
N ASP A 40 37.19 33.18 -9.26
CA ASP A 40 36.66 34.42 -9.77
C ASP A 40 36.77 34.43 -11.31
N GLY A 41 35.64 34.70 -11.97
CA GLY A 41 35.51 34.81 -13.41
C GLY A 41 34.25 35.59 -13.76
N GLU A 42 34.35 36.91 -13.63
CA GLU A 42 33.35 37.92 -13.99
C GLU A 42 33.06 37.92 -15.51
N LEU A 43 31.75 37.92 -15.83
CA LEU A 43 30.93 38.36 -16.99
C LEU A 43 31.57 38.93 -18.30
N PRO A 44 30.82 39.15 -19.42
CA PRO A 44 29.35 39.07 -19.62
C PRO A 44 28.90 38.35 -20.91
N GLY A 45 27.59 38.07 -21.04
CA GLY A 45 27.02 37.76 -22.35
C GLY A 45 25.63 37.13 -22.34
N GLU A 46 24.63 37.99 -22.57
CA GLU A 46 23.44 37.70 -23.38
C GLU A 46 22.44 36.65 -22.88
N THR A 47 21.36 37.17 -22.29
CA THR A 47 20.01 36.63 -22.30
C THR A 47 19.51 36.46 -23.75
N PRO A 48 19.01 35.28 -24.15
CA PRO A 48 18.01 35.19 -25.20
C PRO A 48 16.62 35.12 -24.56
N ALA A 49 15.82 36.11 -24.89
CA ALA A 49 14.41 36.21 -24.55
C ALA A 49 13.65 34.96 -25.04
N ILE A 50 12.89 34.35 -24.14
CA ILE A 50 11.83 33.40 -24.47
C ILE A 50 10.64 34.27 -24.95
N PRO A 51 10.13 34.12 -26.18
CA PRO A 51 8.95 34.84 -26.61
C PRO A 51 7.70 34.36 -25.85
N PRO A 52 6.77 35.24 -25.49
CA PRO A 52 5.49 34.83 -24.93
C PRO A 52 4.68 34.17 -26.04
N SER A 53 4.42 32.87 -25.92
CA SER A 53 3.40 32.22 -26.74
C SER A 53 2.03 32.72 -26.29
N GLU A 54 1.35 33.34 -27.24
CA GLU A 54 0.02 33.92 -27.15
C GLU A 54 -1.04 32.87 -26.82
N GLN A 55 -2.08 33.36 -26.13
CA GLN A 55 -3.31 32.66 -25.79
C GLN A 55 -3.99 32.04 -27.03
N SER A 56 -4.53 30.84 -26.85
CA SER A 56 -5.72 30.43 -27.60
C SER A 56 -6.72 29.80 -26.64
N THR A 57 -7.84 30.49 -26.54
CA THR A 57 -8.99 30.31 -25.67
C THR A 57 -9.76 29.05 -26.05
N ASN A 58 -9.91 28.11 -25.12
CA ASN A 58 -10.99 27.14 -25.18
C ASN A 58 -12.07 27.56 -24.19
N ASP A 59 -13.02 28.34 -24.73
CA ASP A 59 -14.37 28.46 -24.19
C ASP A 59 -14.98 27.07 -24.02
N VAL A 60 -15.21 26.66 -22.77
CA VAL A 60 -16.18 25.60 -22.49
C VAL A 60 -17.31 26.23 -21.69
N VAL A 61 -18.38 26.45 -22.45
CA VAL A 61 -19.71 26.87 -22.03
C VAL A 61 -20.16 26.08 -20.80
N ALA A 62 -20.47 26.82 -19.74
CA ALA A 62 -21.22 26.32 -18.60
C ALA A 62 -22.63 25.92 -19.07
N LEU A 63 -22.96 24.64 -18.92
CA LEU A 63 -24.34 24.17 -18.94
C LEU A 63 -24.80 23.91 -17.50
N PRO A 64 -25.96 24.43 -17.08
CA PRO A 64 -26.49 24.24 -15.73
C PRO A 64 -27.04 22.81 -15.62
N ILE A 65 -26.55 22.04 -14.65
CA ILE A 65 -27.17 20.78 -14.26
C ILE A 65 -28.17 21.09 -13.15
N ASP A 66 -29.45 20.99 -13.51
CA ASP A 66 -30.60 20.93 -12.61
C ASP A 66 -30.40 19.83 -11.55
N LEU A 67 -30.48 20.21 -10.28
CA LEU A 67 -30.68 19.28 -9.17
C LEU A 67 -32.19 19.03 -9.02
N PRO A 68 -32.66 17.77 -9.02
CA PRO A 68 -33.94 17.45 -8.44
C PRO A 68 -33.82 17.25 -6.92
N GLU A 69 -34.61 18.06 -6.22
CA GLU A 69 -34.96 18.02 -4.81
C GLU A 69 -35.51 16.64 -4.41
N VAL A 70 -34.90 16.00 -3.39
CA VAL A 70 -35.44 14.80 -2.77
C VAL A 70 -36.16 15.20 -1.48
N GLU A 71 -37.48 15.14 -1.56
CA GLU A 71 -38.44 15.42 -0.51
C GLU A 71 -38.36 14.36 0.60
N GLN A 72 -38.31 14.84 1.85
CA GLN A 72 -38.31 14.04 3.07
C GLN A 72 -39.73 13.53 3.36
N GLY A 73 -39.85 12.24 3.69
CA GLY A 73 -41.08 11.65 4.21
C GLY A 73 -40.79 10.41 5.06
N GLU A 74 -40.97 10.55 6.36
CA GLU A 74 -41.01 9.52 7.41
C GLU A 74 -42.20 9.90 8.33
N PRO A 75 -42.78 9.05 9.22
CA PRO A 75 -42.88 7.58 9.31
C PRO A 75 -44.36 7.11 9.39
N ALA A 76 -44.60 5.78 9.40
CA ALA A 76 -45.76 5.21 10.11
C ALA A 76 -45.50 3.75 10.51
N GLU A 77 -46.13 3.37 11.61
CA GLU A 77 -45.79 2.33 12.57
C GLU A 77 -46.75 1.12 12.50
N SER A 78 -46.29 -0.02 13.05
CA SER A 78 -47.04 -1.18 13.58
C SER A 78 -48.00 -1.96 12.69
N GLU A 79 -47.74 -3.28 12.54
CA GLU A 79 -48.53 -4.30 13.25
C GLU A 79 -47.93 -5.72 13.11
N LYS A 80 -47.91 -6.44 14.23
CA LYS A 80 -47.76 -7.90 14.39
C LYS A 80 -48.97 -8.29 15.25
N PRO A 81 -49.77 -9.35 14.99
CA PRO A 81 -49.34 -10.74 15.23
C PRO A 81 -50.08 -11.89 14.51
N GLY A 82 -49.51 -13.10 14.57
CA GLY A 82 -50.29 -14.36 14.57
C GLY A 82 -49.72 -15.55 13.78
N ALA A 83 -49.09 -16.49 14.48
CA ALA A 83 -48.90 -17.89 14.05
C ALA A 83 -50.16 -18.71 14.47
N PRO A 84 -50.45 -19.98 14.03
CA PRO A 84 -49.48 -21.09 13.94
C PRO A 84 -49.68 -22.16 12.83
N GLY A 85 -48.60 -22.92 12.61
CA GLY A 85 -48.65 -24.38 12.46
C GLY A 85 -48.92 -24.97 11.07
N PHE A 86 -47.90 -25.59 10.48
CA PHE A 86 -48.07 -26.87 9.81
C PHE A 86 -46.83 -27.74 9.96
N LEU A 87 -47.09 -29.03 10.02
CA LEU A 87 -46.25 -30.13 10.47
C LEU A 87 -45.12 -30.45 9.47
N GLU A 88 -44.00 -30.92 10.01
CA GLU A 88 -42.88 -31.59 9.33
C GLU A 88 -43.34 -32.63 8.30
N PRO A 89 -42.49 -32.87 7.28
CA PRO A 89 -41.92 -34.20 7.24
C PRO A 89 -40.39 -34.19 7.13
N ALA A 90 -39.81 -35.16 7.83
CA ALA A 90 -38.42 -35.53 7.82
C ALA A 90 -37.89 -35.74 6.40
N ILE A 91 -36.80 -35.04 6.08
CA ILE A 91 -35.83 -35.49 5.08
C ILE A 91 -34.57 -35.83 5.84
N GLU A 92 -34.43 -37.13 6.16
CA GLU A 92 -33.14 -37.75 6.43
C GLU A 92 -32.34 -37.76 5.12
N ASP A 93 -31.72 -36.64 4.79
CA ASP A 93 -30.72 -36.58 3.72
C ASP A 93 -29.33 -36.76 4.34
N SER A 94 -28.80 -37.95 4.09
CA SER A 94 -27.40 -38.34 4.22
C SER A 94 -26.44 -37.18 3.93
N VAL A 95 -25.75 -36.70 4.96
CA VAL A 95 -24.65 -35.74 4.83
C VAL A 95 -23.46 -36.48 4.19
N PRO A 96 -23.06 -36.20 2.94
CA PRO A 96 -21.80 -36.73 2.44
C PRO A 96 -20.66 -36.13 3.27
N ALA A 97 -19.75 -36.97 3.72
CA ALA A 97 -18.55 -36.56 4.43
C ALA A 97 -17.82 -35.48 3.61
N SER A 98 -17.90 -34.25 4.10
CA SER A 98 -17.22 -33.09 3.53
C SER A 98 -15.72 -33.31 3.63
N SER A 99 -15.09 -33.57 2.48
CA SER A 99 -13.65 -33.40 2.36
C SER A 99 -13.34 -31.93 2.63
N PRO A 100 -12.26 -31.59 3.38
CA PRO A 100 -11.96 -30.20 3.68
C PRO A 100 -11.80 -29.42 2.37
N VAL A 101 -12.75 -28.53 2.09
CA VAL A 101 -12.64 -27.58 0.98
C VAL A 101 -11.51 -26.65 1.35
N LYS A 102 -10.43 -26.67 0.58
CA LYS A 102 -9.32 -25.76 0.76
C LYS A 102 -9.85 -24.33 0.56
N GLU A 103 -9.73 -23.52 1.59
CA GLU A 103 -10.19 -22.13 1.51
C GLU A 103 -9.43 -21.37 0.42
N PRO A 104 -10.12 -20.49 -0.34
CA PRO A 104 -9.50 -19.75 -1.43
C PRO A 104 -8.45 -18.78 -0.88
N CYS A 105 -7.26 -18.79 -1.47
CA CYS A 105 -6.23 -17.79 -1.20
C CYS A 105 -6.32 -16.66 -2.22
N VAL A 106 -6.47 -15.42 -1.74
CA VAL A 106 -6.53 -14.22 -2.58
C VAL A 106 -5.61 -13.15 -2.02
N VAL A 107 -4.87 -12.49 -2.90
CA VAL A 107 -4.09 -11.30 -2.58
C VAL A 107 -4.89 -10.05 -2.96
N GLU A 108 -4.99 -9.11 -2.04
CA GLU A 108 -5.57 -7.80 -2.24
C GLU A 108 -4.44 -6.76 -2.18
N ALA A 109 -4.19 -6.09 -3.30
CA ALA A 109 -3.28 -4.97 -3.40
C ALA A 109 -4.04 -3.68 -3.16
N THR A 110 -3.88 -3.11 -1.97
CA THR A 110 -4.66 -1.95 -1.52
C THR A 110 -3.77 -0.72 -1.47
N TYR A 111 -4.10 0.28 -2.30
CA TYR A 111 -3.49 1.60 -2.22
C TYR A 111 -4.31 2.51 -1.29
N PHE A 112 -3.72 2.85 -0.15
CA PHE A 112 -4.30 3.79 0.81
C PHE A 112 -3.90 5.22 0.46
N HIS A 113 -4.86 6.12 0.41
CA HIS A 113 -4.64 7.55 0.15
C HIS A 113 -5.39 8.43 1.14
N ASN A 114 -5.02 9.71 1.20
CA ASN A 114 -5.82 10.75 1.87
C ASN A 114 -6.83 11.34 0.89
N THR A 115 -7.82 12.09 1.40
CA THR A 115 -8.77 12.85 0.57
C THR A 115 -8.03 13.84 -0.34
N SER A 116 -7.04 14.53 0.21
CA SER A 116 -6.17 15.42 -0.57
C SER A 116 -5.04 14.63 -1.21
N ARG A 117 -5.11 14.46 -2.54
CA ARG A 117 -4.17 13.64 -3.31
C ARG A 117 -3.12 14.50 -4.03
N CYS A 118 -1.88 14.37 -3.59
CA CYS A 118 -0.74 15.05 -4.20
C CYS A 118 -0.34 14.44 -5.56
N VAL A 119 0.42 15.17 -6.38
CA VAL A 119 0.90 14.67 -7.70
C VAL A 119 1.70 13.38 -7.55
N THR A 120 2.61 13.30 -6.57
CA THR A 120 3.37 12.08 -6.29
C THR A 120 2.47 10.93 -5.84
N CYS A 121 1.43 11.23 -5.06
CA CYS A 121 0.46 10.26 -4.58
C CYS A 121 -0.33 9.63 -5.73
N LEU A 122 -0.66 10.42 -6.75
CA LEU A 122 -1.31 9.95 -7.97
C LEU A 122 -0.33 9.14 -8.83
N LYS A 123 0.93 9.57 -8.91
CA LYS A 123 1.97 8.86 -9.67
C LYS A 123 2.28 7.47 -9.10
N ILE A 124 2.42 7.34 -7.77
CA ILE A 124 2.66 6.06 -7.11
C ILE A 124 1.52 5.08 -7.42
N GLU A 125 0.27 5.51 -7.21
CA GLU A 125 -0.91 4.68 -7.51
C GLU A 125 -0.94 4.28 -8.98
N GLY A 126 -0.88 5.26 -9.89
CA GLY A 126 -1.04 5.05 -11.32
C GLY A 126 0.04 4.13 -11.88
N ASP A 127 1.30 4.36 -11.53
CA ASP A 127 2.41 3.54 -12.01
C ASP A 127 2.30 2.11 -11.45
N ALA A 128 2.03 1.94 -10.15
CA ALA A 128 1.91 0.61 -9.56
C ALA A 128 0.75 -0.17 -10.18
N LYS A 129 -0.42 0.48 -10.31
CA LYS A 129 -1.60 -0.13 -10.92
C LYS A 129 -1.32 -0.56 -12.36
N ALA A 130 -0.71 0.30 -13.17
CA ALA A 130 -0.38 -0.02 -14.56
C ALA A 130 0.59 -1.20 -14.69
N ILE A 131 1.61 -1.26 -13.83
CA ILE A 131 2.54 -2.41 -13.79
C ILE A 131 1.78 -3.69 -13.41
N VAL A 132 0.93 -3.60 -12.38
CA VAL A 132 0.21 -4.76 -11.86
C VAL A 132 -0.78 -5.32 -12.88
N GLU A 133 -1.53 -4.45 -13.56
CA GLU A 133 -2.47 -4.83 -14.61
C GLU A 133 -1.76 -5.46 -15.81
N ALA A 134 -0.54 -5.02 -16.14
CA ALA A 134 0.24 -5.56 -17.25
C ALA A 134 0.87 -6.92 -16.91
N GLU A 135 1.49 -7.05 -15.74
CA GLU A 135 2.33 -8.20 -15.39
C GLU A 135 1.53 -9.33 -14.70
N PHE A 136 0.40 -9.01 -14.07
CA PHE A 136 -0.41 -9.98 -13.29
C PHE A 136 -1.86 -10.10 -13.80
N ALA A 137 -2.06 -9.86 -15.11
CA ALA A 137 -3.37 -9.92 -15.75
C ALA A 137 -4.10 -11.26 -15.51
N ASP A 138 -3.38 -12.38 -15.55
CA ASP A 138 -3.96 -13.71 -15.32
C ASP A 138 -4.44 -13.89 -13.87
N GLN A 139 -3.68 -13.40 -12.90
CA GLN A 139 -4.03 -13.47 -11.47
C GLN A 139 -5.24 -12.58 -11.17
N ILE A 140 -5.34 -11.44 -11.85
CA ILE A 140 -6.53 -10.57 -11.79
C ILE A 140 -7.74 -11.28 -12.42
N ALA A 141 -7.58 -11.82 -13.63
CA ALA A 141 -8.65 -12.50 -14.37
C ALA A 141 -9.18 -13.74 -13.63
N THR A 142 -8.30 -14.46 -12.93
CA THR A 142 -8.67 -15.63 -12.12
C THR A 142 -9.11 -15.29 -10.70
N GLY A 143 -9.12 -14.01 -10.32
CA GLY A 143 -9.54 -13.54 -9.01
C GLY A 143 -8.55 -13.81 -7.87
N LYS A 144 -7.34 -14.26 -8.18
CA LYS A 144 -6.25 -14.48 -7.21
C LYS A 144 -5.62 -13.18 -6.74
N LEU A 145 -5.70 -12.13 -7.55
CA LEU A 145 -5.24 -10.79 -7.23
C LEU A 145 -6.37 -9.78 -7.44
N ARG A 146 -6.56 -8.86 -6.50
CA ARG A 146 -7.48 -7.72 -6.65
C ARG A 146 -6.76 -6.42 -6.37
N TRP A 147 -7.02 -5.40 -7.19
CA TRP A 147 -6.59 -4.02 -6.91
C TRP A 147 -7.70 -3.26 -6.19
N VAL A 148 -7.36 -2.58 -5.10
CA VAL A 148 -8.30 -1.77 -4.31
C VAL A 148 -7.66 -0.41 -4.00
N THR A 149 -8.46 0.64 -3.98
CA THR A 149 -8.04 1.98 -3.57
C THR A 149 -8.94 2.43 -2.42
N ILE A 150 -8.36 2.85 -1.29
CA ILE A 150 -9.10 3.22 -0.08
C ILE A 150 -8.65 4.60 0.41
N ASN A 151 -9.62 5.46 0.74
CA ASN A 151 -9.37 6.67 1.51
C ASN A 151 -9.22 6.31 2.99
N MET A 152 -8.00 6.40 3.53
CA MET A 152 -7.75 6.02 4.93
C MET A 152 -8.29 7.02 5.95
N GLU A 153 -8.69 8.21 5.52
CA GLU A 153 -9.37 9.18 6.38
C GLU A 153 -10.83 8.77 6.66
N ASP A 154 -11.45 8.04 5.73
CA ASP A 154 -12.79 7.46 5.89
C ASP A 154 -12.72 6.14 6.66
N GLU A 155 -11.66 5.35 6.43
CA GLU A 155 -11.46 4.02 7.03
C GLU A 155 -10.29 3.98 8.02
N ARG A 156 -10.37 4.81 9.07
CA ARG A 156 -9.25 5.11 9.98
C ARG A 156 -8.70 3.89 10.74
N ALA A 157 -9.45 2.81 10.86
CA ALA A 157 -8.99 1.57 11.49
C ALA A 157 -7.72 1.02 10.79
N TYR A 158 -7.65 1.14 9.45
CA TYR A 158 -6.52 0.66 8.66
C TYR A 158 -5.21 1.38 8.96
N ILE A 159 -5.27 2.64 9.41
CA ILE A 159 -4.09 3.43 9.79
C ILE A 159 -3.29 2.68 10.85
N SER A 160 -3.96 2.28 11.93
CA SER A 160 -3.31 1.54 13.02
C SER A 160 -3.01 0.09 12.64
N GLN A 161 -3.87 -0.54 11.84
CA GLN A 161 -3.73 -1.95 11.47
C GLN A 161 -2.49 -2.22 10.62
N TYR A 162 -2.19 -1.32 9.67
CA TYR A 162 -1.09 -1.48 8.72
C TYR A 162 0.05 -0.46 8.93
N GLY A 163 0.02 0.31 10.03
CA GLY A 163 1.06 1.29 10.34
C GLY A 163 1.16 2.42 9.32
N LEU A 164 0.04 2.86 8.74
CA LEU A 164 0.03 3.86 7.68
C LEU A 164 0.36 5.25 8.24
N VAL A 165 1.48 5.82 7.80
CA VAL A 165 1.87 7.21 8.14
C VAL A 165 1.71 8.18 6.96
N SER A 166 1.56 7.63 5.75
CA SER A 166 1.45 8.34 4.48
C SER A 166 0.68 7.48 3.47
N PRO A 167 0.27 8.02 2.31
CA PRO A 167 -0.29 7.20 1.24
C PRO A 167 0.66 6.08 0.83
N SER A 168 0.17 4.85 0.78
CA SER A 168 1.01 3.64 0.70
C SER A 168 0.27 2.49 0.03
N LEU A 169 1.04 1.60 -0.61
CA LEU A 169 0.55 0.34 -1.16
C LEU A 169 0.81 -0.79 -0.15
N VAL A 170 -0.21 -1.60 0.13
CA VAL A 170 -0.13 -2.77 1.02
C VAL A 170 -0.62 -3.99 0.23
N LEU A 171 0.11 -5.10 0.34
CA LEU A 171 -0.37 -6.40 -0.13
C LEU A 171 -0.93 -7.18 1.05
N ILE A 172 -2.16 -7.66 0.92
CA ILE A 172 -2.90 -8.35 1.97
C ILE A 172 -3.30 -9.72 1.44
N ARG A 173 -2.80 -10.79 2.05
CA ARG A 173 -3.23 -12.15 1.75
C ARG A 173 -4.43 -12.49 2.62
N LYS A 174 -5.51 -12.93 1.96
CA LYS A 174 -6.71 -13.48 2.60
C LYS A 174 -6.80 -14.97 2.26
N VAL A 175 -7.06 -15.79 3.27
CA VAL A 175 -7.41 -17.21 3.10
C VAL A 175 -8.81 -17.37 3.68
N GLY A 176 -9.77 -17.66 2.81
CA GLY A 176 -11.18 -17.48 3.16
C GLY A 176 -11.48 -16.01 3.47
N ASP A 177 -12.08 -15.76 4.62
CA ASP A 177 -12.45 -14.42 5.10
C ASP A 177 -11.39 -13.80 6.04
N GLU A 178 -10.34 -14.54 6.37
CA GLU A 178 -9.31 -14.11 7.33
C GLU A 178 -8.09 -13.52 6.63
N VAL A 179 -7.52 -12.46 7.22
CA VAL A 179 -6.22 -11.91 6.81
C VAL A 179 -5.12 -12.81 7.37
N ALA A 180 -4.41 -13.51 6.48
CA ALA A 180 -3.33 -14.43 6.84
C ALA A 180 -1.97 -13.72 6.97
N GLU A 181 -1.68 -12.78 6.07
CA GLU A 181 -0.39 -12.09 5.98
C GLU A 181 -0.59 -10.73 5.30
N TRP A 182 0.25 -9.75 5.61
CA TRP A 182 0.31 -8.50 4.85
C TRP A 182 1.72 -7.91 4.85
N VAL A 183 2.02 -7.07 3.85
CA VAL A 183 3.27 -6.32 3.75
C VAL A 183 3.01 -4.90 3.24
N LEU A 184 3.64 -3.91 3.89
CA LEU A 184 3.66 -2.51 3.47
C LEU A 184 4.83 -2.28 2.49
N LEU A 185 4.56 -1.70 1.32
CA LEU A 185 5.58 -1.45 0.30
C LEU A 185 6.24 -0.08 0.52
N GLU A 186 7.07 0.02 1.55
CA GLU A 186 7.68 1.27 2.03
C GLU A 186 8.60 1.95 0.99
N GLU A 187 9.26 1.17 0.13
CA GLU A 187 10.24 1.69 -0.84
C GLU A 187 9.61 2.43 -2.03
N THR A 188 8.28 2.37 -2.19
CA THR A 188 7.56 3.04 -3.29
C THR A 188 7.91 4.52 -3.41
N TRP A 189 7.99 5.24 -2.30
CA TRP A 189 8.34 6.66 -2.27
C TRP A 189 9.79 6.94 -2.68
N GLY A 190 10.73 6.09 -2.26
CA GLY A 190 12.14 6.21 -2.62
C GLY A 190 12.40 5.91 -4.09
N LEU A 191 11.55 5.07 -4.70
CA LEU A 191 11.75 4.55 -6.04
C LEU A 191 10.92 5.23 -7.13
N VAL A 192 9.83 5.94 -6.80
CA VAL A 192 8.85 6.49 -7.77
C VAL A 192 9.46 7.39 -8.87
N ARG A 193 10.64 7.98 -8.63
CA ARG A 193 11.36 8.81 -9.62
C ARG A 193 12.16 8.01 -10.64
N SER A 194 12.35 6.71 -10.41
CA SER A 194 13.05 5.80 -11.32
C SER A 194 12.08 4.74 -11.83
N THR A 195 11.62 4.91 -13.07
CA THR A 195 10.67 3.97 -13.70
C THR A 195 11.16 2.52 -13.63
N THR A 196 12.44 2.28 -13.96
CA THR A 196 13.02 0.93 -13.95
C THR A 196 13.07 0.32 -12.56
N ARG A 197 13.59 1.05 -11.56
CA ARG A 197 13.71 0.50 -10.20
C ARG A 197 12.34 0.33 -9.54
N TYR A 198 11.42 1.25 -9.78
CA TYR A 198 10.05 1.17 -9.30
C TYR A 198 9.33 -0.05 -9.90
N SER A 199 9.41 -0.23 -11.21
CA SER A 199 8.82 -1.38 -11.91
C SER A 199 9.37 -2.70 -11.38
N ALA A 200 10.70 -2.84 -11.29
CA ALA A 200 11.32 -4.04 -10.75
C ALA A 200 10.86 -4.34 -9.32
N TYR A 201 10.81 -3.32 -8.46
CA TYR A 201 10.36 -3.48 -7.07
C TYR A 201 8.91 -3.93 -6.96
N ILE A 202 7.99 -3.34 -7.74
CA ILE A 202 6.59 -3.74 -7.76
C ILE A 202 6.44 -5.19 -8.24
N ILE A 203 7.08 -5.56 -9.35
CA ILE A 203 7.00 -6.91 -9.91
C ILE A 203 7.52 -7.95 -8.92
N ASP A 204 8.71 -7.72 -8.35
CA ASP A 204 9.34 -8.64 -7.40
C ASP A 204 8.49 -8.81 -6.12
N SER A 205 7.98 -7.70 -5.58
CA SER A 205 7.13 -7.72 -4.39
C SER A 205 5.84 -8.52 -4.62
N PHE A 206 5.17 -8.31 -5.75
CA PHE A 206 3.92 -9.01 -6.07
C PHE A 206 4.18 -10.49 -6.39
N SER A 207 5.20 -10.81 -7.18
CA SER A 207 5.54 -12.20 -7.52
C SER A 207 5.82 -13.01 -6.25
N THR A 208 6.70 -12.49 -5.38
CA THR A 208 7.05 -13.14 -4.11
C THR A 208 5.83 -13.35 -3.23
N PHE A 209 4.96 -12.35 -3.12
CA PHE A 209 3.80 -12.42 -2.24
C PHE A 209 2.69 -13.34 -2.78
N LEU A 210 2.57 -13.49 -4.09
CA LEU A 210 1.60 -14.38 -4.75
C LEU A 210 2.01 -15.85 -4.69
N GLU A 211 3.31 -16.16 -4.74
CA GLU A 211 3.82 -17.55 -4.66
C GLU A 211 3.51 -18.24 -3.33
N SER A 212 3.27 -17.46 -2.27
CA SER A 212 3.09 -17.95 -0.91
C SER A 212 1.63 -18.32 -0.57
N CYS A 213 0.73 -18.34 -1.56
CA CYS A 213 -0.61 -18.90 -1.39
C CYS A 213 -0.54 -20.44 -1.22
N PRO A 214 -1.17 -21.01 -0.16
CA PRO A 214 -1.07 -22.43 0.14
C PRO A 214 -1.67 -23.33 -0.95
#